data_AF-A0AAJ1ZD23-F1
#
_entry.id   AF-A0AAJ1ZD23-F1
#
_cell.length_a   1.000
_cell.length_b   1.000
_cell.length_c   1.000
_cell.angle_alpha   90.00
_cell.angle_beta   90.00
_cell.angle_gamma   90.00
#
_symmetry.space_group_name_H-M   'P 1'
#
loop_
_entity.id
_entity.type
_entity.pdbx_description
1 polymer ?
#
loop_
_entity_poly.entity_id
_entity_poly.type
_entity_poly.pdbx_seq_one_letter_code
_entity_poly.pdbx_strand_id
1 'polypeptide(L)'
;MQTNKTLGVMIYVDNSATMLQEFEWIYKSWIFSGNWTTSDLIVVHHPDVAHALPLDDEGIVGVPCLPVAVPGSPFEGYHFMNSIGCVSGPHIDDIALRYPFLLRTDADVFLTSNLVDFRPSYPVHGRGHYHRRPDFREKMLDFCKRHGVIHHNHFGCGSSLLAQSQLVVPFLRRQTYWCEKLLRDFGDDPANWGTWPDWFRGVSSMYAAEIAAAEAGNAFLRLGRERILDVESFCDEKIDSLVFHIHAVHTDTYFSKFEYRNGAYDDVDINALDISYIDQYCHWLAATPLEDIKRRAAYPQ
;
A
#
# COMPACT_ATOMS: atom_id res chain seq x y z
N MET A 1 22.11 -3.15 -19.43
CA MET A 1 21.00 -2.72 -20.30
C MET A 1 20.06 -1.89 -19.46
N GLN A 2 19.80 -0.65 -19.85
CA GLN A 2 18.84 0.20 -19.13
C GLN A 2 17.45 -0.40 -19.40
N THR A 3 16.86 -1.02 -18.39
CA THR A 3 15.53 -1.62 -18.51
C THR A 3 14.53 -0.49 -18.71
N ASN A 4 13.66 -0.58 -19.73
CA ASN A 4 12.64 0.43 -20.07
C ASN A 4 11.48 0.47 -19.05
N LYS A 5 11.72 0.13 -17.78
CA LYS A 5 10.69 0.10 -16.73
C LYS A 5 10.28 1.53 -16.42
N THR A 6 8.98 1.78 -16.38
CA THR A 6 8.44 3.14 -16.19
C THR A 6 7.79 3.33 -14.81
N LEU A 7 7.66 2.25 -14.03
CA LEU A 7 7.05 2.23 -12.71
C LEU A 7 7.94 1.47 -11.73
N GLY A 8 8.16 2.05 -10.55
CA GLY A 8 8.63 1.33 -9.37
C GLY A 8 7.47 1.07 -8.43
N VAL A 9 7.21 -0.20 -8.06
CA VAL A 9 6.23 -0.56 -7.03
C VAL A 9 6.97 -0.70 -5.72
N MET A 10 6.75 0.24 -4.79
CA MET A 10 7.47 0.34 -3.51
C MET A 10 6.64 -0.23 -2.38
N ILE A 11 7.22 -1.17 -1.65
CA ILE A 11 6.64 -1.82 -0.48
C ILE A 11 7.70 -1.97 0.63
N TYR A 12 7.23 -2.14 1.86
CA TYR A 12 8.06 -2.56 2.98
C TYR A 12 7.67 -3.98 3.44
N VAL A 13 8.66 -4.82 3.73
CA VAL A 13 8.48 -6.15 4.32
C VAL A 13 9.23 -6.24 5.65
N ASP A 14 8.49 -6.29 6.74
CA ASP A 14 9.00 -6.40 8.11
C ASP A 14 9.38 -7.85 8.45
N ASN A 15 10.05 -8.03 9.60
CA ASN A 15 10.38 -9.35 10.12
C ASN A 15 9.16 -10.07 10.71
N SER A 16 8.27 -10.53 9.82
CA SER A 16 7.01 -11.17 10.16
C SER A 16 6.65 -12.24 9.13
N ALA A 17 6.39 -13.47 9.59
CA ALA A 17 5.88 -14.55 8.72
C ALA A 17 4.58 -14.16 8.02
N THR A 18 3.70 -13.41 8.70
CA THR A 18 2.48 -12.88 8.12
C THR A 18 2.77 -11.92 6.97
N MET A 19 3.77 -11.05 7.12
CA MET A 19 4.12 -10.08 6.08
C MET A 19 4.87 -10.73 4.92
N LEU A 20 5.62 -11.82 5.14
CA LEU A 20 6.18 -12.64 4.07
C LEU A 20 5.08 -13.30 3.23
N GLN A 21 4.02 -13.81 3.87
CA GLN A 21 2.84 -14.32 3.15
C GLN A 21 2.14 -13.21 2.35
N GLU A 22 1.97 -12.03 2.94
CA GLU A 22 1.38 -10.87 2.24
C GLU A 22 2.24 -10.46 1.04
N PHE A 23 3.56 -10.37 1.23
CA PHE A 23 4.51 -10.13 0.14
C PHE A 23 4.36 -11.14 -1.01
N GLU A 24 4.13 -12.42 -0.69
CA GLU A 24 3.90 -13.45 -1.70
C GLU A 24 2.68 -13.14 -2.58
N TRP A 25 1.62 -12.50 -2.05
CA TRP A 25 0.43 -12.11 -2.82
C TRP A 25 0.74 -11.02 -3.84
N ILE A 26 1.39 -9.94 -3.42
CA ILE A 26 1.76 -8.86 -4.35
C ILE A 26 2.78 -9.37 -5.37
N TYR A 27 3.74 -10.19 -4.96
CA TYR A 27 4.76 -10.75 -5.85
C TYR A 27 4.16 -11.70 -6.90
N LYS A 28 3.30 -12.64 -6.49
CA LYS A 28 2.58 -13.53 -7.42
C LYS A 28 1.68 -12.75 -8.36
N SER A 29 0.92 -11.77 -7.84
CA SER A 29 0.03 -10.95 -8.66
C SER A 29 0.82 -10.10 -9.66
N TRP A 30 1.94 -9.50 -9.26
CA TRP A 30 2.86 -8.72 -10.09
C TRP A 30 3.42 -9.55 -11.26
N ILE A 31 3.78 -10.81 -11.00
CA ILE A 31 4.18 -11.77 -12.04
C ILE A 31 2.99 -12.12 -12.95
N PHE A 32 1.91 -12.64 -12.36
CA PHE A 32 0.78 -13.20 -13.11
C PHE A 32 0.09 -12.18 -14.02
N SER A 33 -0.05 -10.95 -13.53
CA SER A 33 -0.67 -9.85 -14.26
C SER A 33 0.21 -9.27 -15.37
N GLY A 34 1.49 -9.67 -15.45
CA GLY A 34 2.45 -9.12 -16.40
C GLY A 34 3.04 -7.76 -16.01
N ASN A 35 2.73 -7.23 -14.81
CA ASN A 35 3.28 -5.95 -14.34
C ASN A 35 4.81 -5.98 -14.27
N TRP A 36 5.42 -7.14 -14.06
CA TRP A 36 6.87 -7.32 -14.11
C TRP A 36 7.50 -6.90 -15.43
N THR A 37 6.75 -6.80 -16.53
CA THR A 37 7.32 -6.41 -17.83
C THR A 37 7.62 -4.91 -17.92
N THR A 38 6.84 -4.07 -17.24
CA THR A 38 6.91 -2.59 -17.32
C THR A 38 7.25 -1.92 -15.98
N SER A 39 7.31 -2.68 -14.90
CA SER A 39 7.66 -2.21 -13.57
C SER A 39 8.70 -3.10 -12.89
N ASP A 40 9.39 -2.53 -11.90
CA ASP A 40 10.19 -3.30 -10.92
C ASP A 40 9.51 -3.23 -9.55
N LEU A 41 9.65 -4.30 -8.76
CA LEU A 41 9.21 -4.35 -7.37
C LEU A 41 10.37 -3.92 -6.46
N ILE A 42 10.27 -2.73 -5.89
CA ILE A 42 11.22 -2.16 -4.94
C ILE A 42 10.83 -2.64 -3.55
N VAL A 43 11.54 -3.65 -3.06
CA VAL A 43 11.28 -4.33 -1.80
C VAL A 43 12.21 -3.74 -0.75
N VAL A 44 11.72 -2.75 -0.01
CA VAL A 44 12.41 -2.33 1.21
C VAL A 44 12.12 -3.39 2.28
N HIS A 45 13.13 -3.92 2.96
CA HIS A 45 12.90 -5.06 3.85
C HIS A 45 13.73 -5.02 5.12
N HIS A 46 13.22 -5.65 6.17
CA HIS A 46 14.01 -5.96 7.34
C HIS A 46 15.22 -6.84 6.93
N PRO A 47 16.46 -6.55 7.39
CA PRO A 47 17.63 -7.33 6.99
C PRO A 47 17.49 -8.85 7.25
N ASP A 48 16.90 -9.21 8.39
CA ASP A 48 16.72 -10.61 8.78
C ASP A 48 15.84 -11.44 7.83
N VAL A 49 14.97 -10.82 7.02
CA VAL A 49 14.11 -11.56 6.07
C VAL A 49 14.67 -11.63 4.66
N ALA A 50 15.86 -11.06 4.40
CA ALA A 50 16.47 -11.05 3.06
C ALA A 50 16.57 -12.45 2.45
N HIS A 51 16.89 -13.45 3.27
CA HIS A 51 17.05 -14.85 2.85
C HIS A 51 15.73 -15.53 2.44
N ALA A 52 14.58 -14.97 2.80
CA ALA A 52 13.26 -15.48 2.48
C ALA A 52 12.60 -14.73 1.31
N LEU A 53 13.26 -13.70 0.77
CA LEU A 53 12.77 -12.90 -0.34
C LEU A 53 13.48 -13.30 -1.65
N PRO A 54 12.79 -13.22 -2.80
CA PRO A 54 13.35 -13.54 -4.12
C PRO A 54 14.21 -12.38 -4.64
N LEU A 55 15.24 -11.97 -3.89
CA LEU A 55 16.03 -10.77 -4.21
C LEU A 55 16.90 -10.90 -5.47
N ASP A 56 17.14 -12.12 -5.92
CA ASP A 56 17.92 -12.43 -7.13
C ASP A 56 17.04 -12.50 -8.40
N ASP A 57 15.72 -12.43 -8.25
CA ASP A 57 14.77 -12.52 -9.37
C ASP A 57 14.73 -11.24 -10.23
N GLU A 58 14.45 -11.40 -11.53
CA GLU A 58 14.42 -10.27 -12.47
C GLU A 58 13.36 -9.23 -12.09
N GLY A 59 13.79 -7.97 -11.91
CA GLY A 59 12.91 -6.86 -11.60
C GLY A 59 12.58 -6.73 -10.11
N ILE A 60 13.24 -7.50 -9.24
CA ILE A 60 13.23 -7.26 -7.79
C ILE A 60 14.40 -6.35 -7.42
N VAL A 61 14.13 -5.28 -6.67
CA VAL A 61 15.13 -4.37 -6.13
C VAL A 61 15.06 -4.39 -4.61
N GLY A 62 15.94 -5.17 -3.99
CA GLY A 62 16.03 -5.28 -2.53
C GLY A 62 16.77 -4.11 -1.89
N VAL A 63 16.18 -3.54 -0.82
CA VAL A 63 16.81 -2.46 -0.04
C VAL A 63 16.66 -2.76 1.46
N PRO A 64 17.72 -3.11 2.17
CA PRO A 64 17.63 -3.39 3.60
C PRO A 64 17.35 -2.10 4.40
N CYS A 65 16.38 -2.16 5.32
CA CYS A 65 16.00 -1.05 6.19
C CYS A 65 15.48 -1.61 7.52
N LEU A 66 15.97 -1.07 8.64
CA LEU A 66 15.40 -1.37 9.96
C LEU A 66 14.12 -0.55 10.18
N PRO A 67 13.14 -1.07 10.95
CA PRO A 67 11.88 -0.38 11.22
C PRO A 67 12.10 0.98 11.88
N VAL A 68 11.22 1.93 11.59
CA VAL A 68 11.24 3.28 12.18
C VAL A 68 10.45 3.37 13.48
N ALA A 69 9.48 2.49 13.68
CA ALA A 69 8.66 2.37 14.89
C ALA A 69 9.35 1.51 15.95
N VAL A 70 10.47 2.01 16.47
CA VAL A 70 11.31 1.35 17.48
C VAL A 70 11.23 2.09 18.83
N PRO A 71 11.61 1.44 19.95
CA PRO A 71 11.62 2.09 21.26
C PRO A 71 12.43 3.40 21.26
N GLY A 72 11.84 4.44 21.85
CA GLY A 72 12.41 5.79 21.89
C GLY A 72 12.24 6.62 20.61
N SER A 73 11.65 6.06 19.55
CA SER A 73 11.34 6.83 18.33
C SER A 73 10.00 7.57 18.46
N PRO A 74 9.76 8.62 17.65
CA PRO A 74 8.45 9.28 17.62
C PRO A 74 7.28 8.40 17.17
N PHE A 75 7.57 7.19 16.66
CA PHE A 75 6.60 6.23 16.17
C PHE A 75 6.49 4.99 17.06
N GLU A 76 7.05 5.04 18.28
CA GLU A 76 6.92 3.96 19.25
C GLU A 76 5.45 3.56 19.46
N GLY A 77 5.18 2.26 19.43
CA GLY A 77 3.82 1.73 19.53
C GLY A 77 2.92 2.04 18.32
N TYR A 78 3.48 2.45 17.18
CA TYR A 78 2.75 2.69 15.93
C TYR A 78 3.43 2.02 14.73
N HIS A 79 3.44 0.69 14.71
CA HIS A 79 4.15 -0.14 13.73
C HIS A 79 3.71 0.08 12.27
N PHE A 80 2.49 0.56 12.02
CA PHE A 80 2.03 0.93 10.67
C PHE A 80 2.92 1.97 9.99
N MET A 81 3.68 2.76 10.76
CA MET A 81 4.62 3.72 10.19
C MET A 81 5.79 3.04 9.47
N ASN A 82 6.12 1.78 9.78
CA ASN A 82 7.20 1.06 9.10
C ASN A 82 6.95 0.97 7.59
N SER A 83 5.69 0.77 7.15
CA SER A 83 5.37 0.66 5.72
C SER A 83 5.48 1.99 4.94
N ILE A 84 5.72 3.09 5.62
CA ILE A 84 5.78 4.45 5.05
C ILE A 84 7.18 5.04 5.27
N GLY A 85 7.68 4.96 6.51
CA GLY A 85 8.96 5.54 6.91
C GLY A 85 10.13 4.78 6.32
N CYS A 86 10.06 3.46 6.23
CA CYS A 86 11.14 2.67 5.62
C CYS A 86 11.24 2.91 4.10
N VAL A 87 10.13 3.25 3.44
CA VAL A 87 10.10 3.60 2.01
C VAL A 87 10.30 5.10 1.76
N SER A 88 10.73 5.86 2.76
CA SER A 88 10.96 7.31 2.67
C SER A 88 12.32 7.71 3.24
N GLY A 89 13.16 8.37 2.42
CA GLY A 89 14.40 8.98 2.90
C GLY A 89 15.61 8.74 1.99
N PRO A 90 16.76 9.34 2.33
CA PRO A 90 17.96 9.33 1.49
C PRO A 90 18.46 7.94 1.10
N HIS A 91 18.19 6.91 1.91
CA HIS A 91 18.61 5.54 1.64
C HIS A 91 17.89 4.90 0.45
N ILE A 92 16.73 5.42 0.04
CA ILE A 92 15.90 4.88 -1.05
C ILE A 92 15.67 5.88 -2.19
N ASP A 93 15.89 7.17 -1.97
CA ASP A 93 15.58 8.23 -2.94
C ASP A 93 16.22 8.00 -4.32
N ASP A 94 17.51 7.66 -4.37
CA ASP A 94 18.25 7.42 -5.61
C ASP A 94 17.75 6.18 -6.39
N ILE A 95 17.07 5.25 -5.72
CA ILE A 95 16.44 4.08 -6.35
C ILE A 95 15.05 4.48 -6.83
N ALA A 96 14.26 5.11 -5.97
CA ALA A 96 12.90 5.56 -6.27
C ALA A 96 12.86 6.52 -7.48
N LEU A 97 13.82 7.44 -7.58
CA LEU A 97 13.90 8.43 -8.66
C LEU A 97 14.43 7.87 -10.00
N ARG A 98 14.80 6.58 -10.08
CA ARG A 98 15.13 5.92 -11.36
C ARG A 98 13.89 5.73 -12.23
N TYR A 99 12.72 5.66 -11.61
CA TYR A 99 11.45 5.42 -12.26
C TYR A 99 10.71 6.75 -12.48
N PRO A 100 10.09 6.99 -13.64
CA PRO A 100 9.23 8.15 -13.84
C PRO A 100 7.99 8.16 -12.92
N PHE A 101 7.44 6.99 -12.60
CA PHE A 101 6.29 6.81 -11.71
C PHE A 101 6.61 5.86 -10.57
N LEU A 102 5.94 6.08 -9.43
CA LEU A 102 5.99 5.20 -8.27
C LEU A 102 4.58 4.84 -7.84
N LEU A 103 4.36 3.55 -7.56
CA LEU A 103 3.24 3.06 -6.78
C LEU A 103 3.78 2.71 -5.39
N ARG A 104 3.50 3.53 -4.39
CA ARG A 104 3.71 3.15 -2.99
C ARG A 104 2.46 2.42 -2.51
N THR A 105 2.62 1.21 -1.97
CA THR A 105 1.52 0.39 -1.44
C THR A 105 1.98 -0.47 -0.26
N ASP A 106 1.06 -1.15 0.39
CA ASP A 106 1.32 -2.16 1.42
C ASP A 106 1.54 -3.55 0.78
N ALA A 107 2.05 -4.52 1.55
CA ALA A 107 2.35 -5.85 1.01
C ALA A 107 1.08 -6.69 0.76
N ASP A 108 -0.01 -6.42 1.48
CA ASP A 108 -1.23 -7.22 1.50
C ASP A 108 -2.19 -6.88 0.35
N VAL A 109 -1.67 -6.85 -0.87
CA VAL A 109 -2.39 -6.39 -2.06
C VAL A 109 -2.19 -7.33 -3.25
N PHE A 110 -3.10 -7.24 -4.22
CA PHE A 110 -3.02 -7.94 -5.50
C PHE A 110 -3.08 -6.93 -6.64
N LEU A 111 -2.15 -7.02 -7.59
CA LEU A 111 -2.11 -6.21 -8.80
C LEU A 111 -2.81 -6.91 -9.96
N THR A 112 -3.48 -6.15 -10.82
CA THR A 112 -4.11 -6.70 -12.03
C THR A 112 -3.40 -6.25 -13.30
N SER A 113 -3.73 -6.87 -14.43
CA SER A 113 -3.16 -6.53 -15.74
C SER A 113 -3.49 -5.10 -16.19
N ASN A 114 -4.49 -4.45 -15.60
CA ASN A 114 -4.83 -3.07 -15.94
C ASN A 114 -3.71 -2.08 -15.57
N LEU A 115 -2.85 -2.43 -14.60
CA LEU A 115 -1.75 -1.57 -14.15
C LEU A 115 -0.54 -1.54 -15.09
N VAL A 116 -0.37 -2.55 -15.95
CA VAL A 116 0.84 -2.77 -16.77
C VAL A 116 1.26 -1.48 -17.49
N ASP A 117 0.36 -0.87 -18.24
CA ASP A 117 0.66 0.32 -19.06
C ASP A 117 0.03 1.62 -18.53
N PHE A 118 -0.59 1.57 -17.35
CA PHE A 118 -1.30 2.73 -16.82
C PHE A 118 -0.37 3.69 -16.08
N ARG A 119 -0.26 4.92 -16.59
CA ARG A 119 0.49 6.01 -15.95
C ARG A 119 -0.43 7.23 -15.87
N PRO A 120 -0.82 7.68 -14.67
CA PRO A 120 -1.85 8.69 -14.58
C PRO A 120 -1.27 10.09 -14.82
N SER A 121 -2.06 10.97 -15.43
CA SER A 121 -1.69 12.39 -15.57
C SER A 121 -1.73 13.15 -14.23
N TYR A 122 -2.37 12.57 -13.22
CA TYR A 122 -2.60 13.15 -11.91
C TYR A 122 -2.40 12.09 -10.82
N PRO A 123 -2.04 12.45 -9.58
CA PRO A 123 -1.94 11.46 -8.51
C PRO A 123 -3.21 10.64 -8.32
N VAL A 124 -3.04 9.37 -7.99
CA VAL A 124 -4.11 8.43 -7.73
C VAL A 124 -3.89 7.84 -6.35
N HIS A 125 -4.91 7.91 -5.51
CA HIS A 125 -4.83 7.51 -4.13
C HIS A 125 -5.83 6.38 -3.87
N GLY A 126 -5.45 5.52 -2.94
CA GLY A 126 -6.35 4.56 -2.33
C GLY A 126 -7.47 5.22 -1.52
N ARG A 127 -8.34 4.41 -0.91
CA ARG A 127 -9.48 4.89 -0.13
C ARG A 127 -9.28 4.68 1.37
N GLY A 128 -9.26 5.79 2.10
CA GLY A 128 -9.30 5.83 3.55
C GLY A 128 -10.75 5.92 4.05
N HIS A 129 -11.38 4.79 4.39
CA HIS A 129 -12.80 4.71 4.76
C HIS A 129 -13.16 5.33 6.14
N TYR A 130 -12.27 6.14 6.72
CA TYR A 130 -12.40 6.76 8.05
C TYR A 130 -13.31 8.00 8.10
N HIS A 131 -13.58 8.64 6.96
CA HIS A 131 -14.10 10.01 6.94
C HIS A 131 -15.65 10.14 6.94
N ARG A 132 -16.36 9.03 7.20
CA ARG A 132 -17.83 8.98 7.14
C ARG A 132 -18.52 9.61 8.35
N ARG A 133 -17.78 9.84 9.44
CA ARG A 133 -18.30 10.38 10.71
C ARG A 133 -18.03 11.90 10.83
N PRO A 134 -18.99 12.72 11.29
CA PRO A 134 -18.81 14.16 11.45
C PRO A 134 -17.65 14.54 12.39
N ASP A 135 -17.55 13.86 13.54
CA ASP A 135 -16.52 14.12 14.57
C ASP A 135 -15.09 14.04 14.02
N PHE A 136 -14.85 13.08 13.11
CA PHE A 136 -13.56 12.97 12.44
C PHE A 136 -13.25 14.23 11.61
N ARG A 137 -14.20 14.70 10.81
CA ARG A 137 -13.99 15.84 9.91
C ARG A 137 -13.69 17.11 10.70
N GLU A 138 -14.42 17.35 11.78
CA GLU A 138 -14.21 18.52 12.64
C GLU A 138 -12.81 18.50 13.27
N LYS A 139 -12.38 17.36 13.81
CA LYS A 139 -11.04 17.21 14.40
C LYS A 139 -9.91 17.32 13.38
N MET A 140 -10.08 16.74 12.19
CA MET A 140 -9.12 16.88 11.10
C MET A 140 -8.96 18.34 10.66
N LEU A 141 -10.08 19.06 10.48
CA LEU A 141 -10.07 20.47 10.10
C LEU A 141 -9.47 21.35 11.20
N ASP A 142 -9.77 21.09 12.48
CA ASP A 142 -9.16 21.78 13.62
C ASP A 142 -7.64 21.54 13.66
N PHE A 143 -7.20 20.28 13.56
CA PHE A 143 -5.78 19.92 13.51
C PHE A 143 -5.07 20.67 12.37
N CYS A 144 -5.60 20.59 11.15
CA CYS A 144 -5.04 21.30 10.00
C CYS A 144 -4.94 22.81 10.26
N LYS A 145 -6.00 23.42 10.80
CA LYS A 145 -6.03 24.85 11.12
C LYS A 145 -4.99 25.24 12.17
N ARG A 146 -4.86 24.47 13.26
CA ARG A 146 -3.84 24.69 14.31
C ARG A 146 -2.42 24.61 13.77
N HIS A 147 -2.22 23.83 12.71
CA HIS A 147 -0.92 23.62 12.06
C HIS A 147 -0.71 24.43 10.76
N GLY A 148 -1.64 25.33 10.41
CA GLY A 148 -1.51 26.21 9.24
C GLY A 148 -1.67 25.52 7.88
N VAL A 149 -2.33 24.35 7.84
CA VAL A 149 -2.61 23.59 6.61
C VAL A 149 -4.04 23.90 6.12
N ILE A 150 -4.20 24.16 4.83
CA ILE A 150 -5.50 24.37 4.18
C ILE A 150 -6.02 23.03 3.65
N HIS A 151 -7.03 22.45 4.31
CA HIS A 151 -7.50 21.07 4.05
C HIS A 151 -8.39 20.88 2.80
N HIS A 152 -8.99 21.94 2.26
CA HIS A 152 -9.86 21.90 1.08
C HIS A 152 -11.12 20.99 1.15
N ASN A 153 -11.41 20.33 2.28
CA ASN A 153 -12.56 19.43 2.49
C ASN A 153 -12.57 18.21 1.55
N HIS A 154 -11.40 17.76 1.09
CA HIS A 154 -11.25 16.48 0.40
C HIS A 154 -10.76 15.46 1.42
N PHE A 155 -11.55 14.41 1.63
CA PHE A 155 -11.31 13.43 2.68
C PHE A 155 -11.24 12.03 2.11
N GLY A 156 -10.53 11.14 2.81
CA GLY A 156 -10.48 9.72 2.49
C GLY A 156 -9.26 9.30 1.69
N CYS A 157 -8.13 9.98 1.88
CA CYS A 157 -6.85 9.51 1.37
C CYS A 157 -6.50 8.14 1.96
N GLY A 158 -6.34 7.13 1.11
CA GLY A 158 -5.88 5.80 1.52
C GLY A 158 -4.37 5.71 1.71
N SER A 159 -3.92 4.46 1.92
CA SER A 159 -2.50 4.12 2.08
C SER A 159 -1.77 4.18 0.73
N SER A 160 -2.37 3.61 -0.32
CA SER A 160 -1.72 3.49 -1.63
C SER A 160 -1.67 4.80 -2.40
N LEU A 161 -0.55 5.05 -3.09
CA LEU A 161 -0.31 6.25 -3.90
C LEU A 161 0.42 5.89 -5.21
N LEU A 162 -0.21 6.19 -6.34
CA LEU A 162 0.42 6.15 -7.67
C LEU A 162 0.53 7.57 -8.24
N ALA A 163 1.76 8.04 -8.44
CA ALA A 163 2.02 9.33 -9.09
C ALA A 163 3.43 9.38 -9.70
N GLN A 164 3.80 10.52 -10.28
CA GLN A 164 5.18 10.77 -10.69
C GLN A 164 6.11 10.67 -9.48
N SER A 165 7.28 10.06 -9.65
CA SER A 165 8.25 9.84 -8.58
C SER A 165 8.67 11.14 -7.89
N GLN A 166 8.80 12.22 -8.66
CA GLN A 166 9.10 13.58 -8.16
C GLN A 166 8.01 14.15 -7.22
N LEU A 167 6.79 13.62 -7.27
CA LEU A 167 5.71 13.95 -6.35
C LEU A 167 5.66 12.98 -5.16
N VAL A 168 5.82 11.68 -5.41
CA VAL A 168 5.74 10.64 -4.36
C VAL A 168 6.84 10.79 -3.33
N VAL A 169 8.09 10.97 -3.75
CA VAL A 169 9.25 11.07 -2.84
C VAL A 169 9.09 12.19 -1.79
N PRO A 170 8.85 13.46 -2.16
CA PRO A 170 8.61 14.51 -1.16
C PRO A 170 7.32 14.29 -0.37
N PHE A 171 6.27 13.73 -0.99
CA PHE A 171 5.01 13.41 -0.31
C PHE A 171 5.21 12.47 0.88
N LEU A 172 5.95 11.36 0.70
CA LEU A 172 6.20 10.39 1.78
C LEU A 172 6.96 11.01 2.97
N ARG A 173 7.85 11.97 2.71
CA ARG A 173 8.54 12.71 3.79
C ARG A 173 7.58 13.59 4.57
N ARG A 174 6.66 14.27 3.87
CA ARG A 174 5.61 15.09 4.51
C ARG A 174 4.62 14.22 5.26
N GLN A 175 4.23 13.07 4.73
CA GLN A 175 3.39 12.09 5.41
C GLN A 175 4.05 11.59 6.70
N THR A 176 5.34 11.26 6.67
CA THR A 176 6.11 10.87 7.86
C THR A 176 6.10 11.98 8.92
N TYR A 177 6.37 13.23 8.52
CA TYR A 177 6.34 14.40 9.39
C TYR A 177 4.94 14.62 10.02
N TRP A 178 3.88 14.54 9.24
CA TRP A 178 2.51 14.75 9.73
C TRP A 178 2.05 13.61 10.65
N CYS A 179 2.48 12.38 10.38
CA CYS A 179 2.19 11.25 11.26
C CYS A 179 2.82 11.46 12.64
N GLU A 180 4.08 11.87 12.69
CA GLU A 180 4.75 12.22 13.95
C GLU A 180 4.00 13.32 14.72
N LYS A 181 3.50 14.35 14.02
CA LYS A 181 2.72 15.43 14.64
C LYS A 181 1.38 14.93 15.19
N LEU A 182 0.67 14.08 14.44
CA LEU A 182 -0.58 13.47 14.88
C LEU A 182 -0.39 12.58 16.11
N LEU A 183 0.63 11.71 16.11
CA LEU A 183 0.90 10.84 17.25
C LEU A 183 1.19 11.64 18.53
N ARG A 184 1.91 12.75 18.41
CA ARG A 184 2.11 13.69 19.53
C ARG A 184 0.83 14.38 19.99
N ASP A 185 -0.07 14.72 19.07
CA ASP A 185 -1.36 15.36 19.39
C ASP A 185 -2.31 14.39 20.10
N PHE A 186 -2.30 13.10 19.73
CA PHE A 186 -2.97 12.03 20.48
C PHE A 186 -2.35 11.81 21.86
N GLY A 187 -1.04 11.97 21.98
CA GLY A 187 -0.28 11.71 23.20
C GLY A 187 -0.21 10.23 23.59
N ASP A 188 0.34 9.98 24.77
CA ASP A 188 0.67 8.63 25.22
C ASP A 188 -0.45 7.94 26.01
N ASP A 189 -1.49 8.69 26.42
CA ASP A 189 -2.62 8.14 27.17
C ASP A 189 -3.60 7.40 26.24
N PRO A 190 -3.77 6.07 26.39
CA PRO A 190 -4.67 5.29 25.55
C PRO A 190 -6.13 5.74 25.60
N ALA A 191 -6.56 6.43 26.68
CA ALA A 191 -7.90 7.01 26.75
C ALA A 191 -8.17 8.06 25.66
N ASN A 192 -7.10 8.69 25.12
CA ASN A 192 -7.20 9.70 24.06
C ASN A 192 -7.12 9.12 22.65
N TRP A 193 -6.83 7.82 22.50
CA TRP A 193 -6.56 7.22 21.19
C TRP A 193 -7.81 7.05 20.32
N GLY A 194 -9.00 7.18 20.91
CA GLY A 194 -10.28 7.09 20.20
C GLY A 194 -10.58 5.68 19.69
N THR A 195 -11.60 5.56 18.85
CA THR A 195 -12.09 4.29 18.31
C THR A 195 -12.42 4.42 16.82
N TRP A 196 -12.06 3.41 16.04
CA TRP A 196 -12.47 3.33 14.63
C TRP A 196 -14.00 3.17 14.50
N PRO A 197 -14.67 3.82 13.52
CA PRO A 197 -14.15 4.69 12.47
C PRO A 197 -14.16 6.19 12.80
N ASP A 198 -14.19 6.58 14.07
CA ASP A 198 -14.06 7.99 14.48
C ASP A 198 -12.59 8.43 14.49
N TRP A 199 -12.28 9.59 15.09
CA TRP A 199 -10.91 10.08 15.25
C TRP A 199 -10.07 9.10 16.08
N PHE A 200 -9.25 8.31 15.39
CA PHE A 200 -8.59 7.13 15.94
C PHE A 200 -7.09 7.10 15.64
N ARG A 201 -6.27 6.95 16.68
CA ARG A 201 -4.80 6.92 16.58
C ARG A 201 -4.31 5.80 15.66
N GLY A 202 -5.00 4.66 15.60
CA GLY A 202 -4.58 3.49 14.81
C GLY A 202 -4.45 3.75 13.32
N VAL A 203 -5.04 4.83 12.80
CA VAL A 203 -5.01 5.19 11.36
C VAL A 203 -4.32 6.53 11.09
N SER A 204 -3.46 6.98 12.01
CA SER A 204 -2.70 8.24 11.90
C SER A 204 -1.86 8.34 10.61
N SER A 205 -1.36 7.25 10.04
CA SER A 205 -0.60 7.28 8.78
C SER A 205 -1.47 7.70 7.58
N MET A 206 -2.75 7.31 7.56
CA MET A 206 -3.70 7.73 6.52
C MET A 206 -4.15 9.19 6.73
N TYR A 207 -4.39 9.59 7.98
CA TYR A 207 -4.64 11.00 8.30
C TYR A 207 -3.47 11.89 7.86
N ALA A 208 -2.24 11.44 8.10
CA ALA A 208 -1.03 12.12 7.67
C ALA A 208 -0.92 12.21 6.14
N ALA A 209 -1.37 11.19 5.41
CA ALA A 209 -1.42 11.20 3.94
C ALA A 209 -2.36 12.30 3.44
N GLU A 210 -3.53 12.43 4.05
CA GLU A 210 -4.52 13.46 3.73
C GLU A 210 -3.98 14.87 4.00
N ILE A 211 -3.31 15.07 5.13
CA ILE A 211 -2.70 16.36 5.49
C ILE A 211 -1.54 16.69 4.53
N ALA A 212 -0.71 15.71 4.17
CA ALA A 212 0.35 15.89 3.18
C ALA A 212 -0.21 16.25 1.79
N ALA A 213 -1.31 15.62 1.39
CA ALA A 213 -2.00 15.93 0.14
C ALA A 213 -2.56 17.36 0.17
N ALA A 214 -3.17 17.76 1.29
CA ALA A 214 -3.67 19.12 1.52
C ALA A 214 -2.56 20.17 1.45
N GLU A 215 -1.43 19.91 2.10
CA GLU A 215 -0.27 20.77 2.07
C GLU A 215 0.31 20.93 0.65
N ALA A 216 0.30 19.87 -0.16
CA ALA A 216 0.73 19.91 -1.55
C ALA A 216 -0.30 20.59 -2.49
N GLY A 217 -1.51 20.88 -2.00
CA GLY A 217 -2.55 21.63 -2.69
C GLY A 217 -2.94 21.04 -4.05
N ASN A 218 -2.85 21.86 -5.10
CA ASN A 218 -3.29 21.49 -6.45
C ASN A 218 -2.58 20.27 -7.03
N ALA A 219 -1.35 19.99 -6.60
CA ALA A 219 -0.61 18.83 -7.10
C ALA A 219 -1.31 17.51 -6.77
N PHE A 220 -2.10 17.46 -5.68
CA PHE A 220 -2.67 16.23 -5.13
C PHE A 220 -4.21 16.28 -5.02
N LEU A 221 -4.79 17.35 -4.45
CA LEU A 221 -6.22 17.34 -4.10
C LEU A 221 -7.17 17.80 -5.20
N ARG A 222 -6.74 18.66 -6.14
CA ARG A 222 -7.65 19.17 -7.18
C ARG A 222 -7.83 18.21 -8.36
N LEU A 223 -6.95 17.20 -8.44
CA LEU A 223 -6.77 16.36 -9.61
C LEU A 223 -6.73 14.85 -9.26
N GLY A 224 -6.69 14.52 -7.97
CA GLY A 224 -6.76 13.17 -7.44
C GLY A 224 -7.95 12.39 -7.99
N ARG A 225 -7.70 11.15 -8.38
CA ARG A 225 -8.77 10.18 -8.71
C ARG A 225 -8.75 9.09 -7.65
N GLU A 226 -9.83 9.01 -6.90
CA GLU A 226 -10.13 7.85 -6.08
C GLU A 226 -10.70 6.73 -6.98
N ARG A 227 -10.74 5.50 -6.45
CA ARG A 227 -11.47 4.32 -6.96
C ARG A 227 -10.73 3.30 -7.82
N ILE A 228 -9.48 3.55 -8.23
CA ILE A 228 -8.73 2.55 -9.01
C ILE A 228 -7.64 1.83 -8.20
N LEU A 229 -7.29 2.36 -7.03
CA LEU A 229 -6.45 1.72 -6.02
C LEU A 229 -7.30 1.34 -4.80
N ASP A 230 -6.82 0.37 -4.04
CA ASP A 230 -7.46 -0.21 -2.85
C ASP A 230 -8.90 -0.68 -3.09
N VAL A 231 -9.14 -1.42 -4.20
CA VAL A 231 -10.40 -2.15 -4.40
C VAL A 231 -10.49 -3.26 -3.36
N GLU A 232 -11.63 -3.45 -2.74
CA GLU A 232 -11.78 -4.42 -1.65
C GLU A 232 -11.76 -5.88 -2.14
N SER A 233 -10.98 -6.76 -1.51
CA SER A 233 -10.85 -8.17 -1.94
C SER A 233 -12.10 -9.03 -1.78
N PHE A 234 -13.12 -8.53 -1.08
CA PHE A 234 -14.40 -9.24 -0.93
C PHE A 234 -15.44 -8.87 -1.99
N CYS A 235 -15.09 -7.98 -2.92
CA CYS A 235 -15.93 -7.67 -4.07
C CYS A 235 -16.18 -8.93 -4.91
N ASP A 236 -17.45 -9.29 -5.11
CA ASP A 236 -17.90 -10.41 -5.95
C ASP A 236 -18.17 -9.97 -7.40
N GLU A 237 -17.59 -8.83 -7.79
CA GLU A 237 -17.64 -8.29 -9.13
C GLU A 237 -16.47 -8.74 -10.00
N LYS A 238 -16.63 -8.58 -11.31
CA LYS A 238 -15.57 -8.83 -12.28
C LYS A 238 -14.46 -7.79 -12.16
N ILE A 239 -13.23 -8.22 -12.44
CA ILE A 239 -12.09 -7.34 -12.66
C ILE A 239 -12.33 -6.58 -13.98
N ASP A 240 -12.86 -5.37 -13.87
CA ASP A 240 -13.06 -4.46 -15.00
C ASP A 240 -11.82 -3.57 -15.23
N SER A 241 -11.90 -2.64 -16.20
CA SER A 241 -10.79 -1.74 -16.55
C SER A 241 -10.46 -0.68 -15.49
N LEU A 242 -11.20 -0.65 -14.37
CA LEU A 242 -11.00 0.26 -13.25
C LEU A 242 -10.39 -0.43 -12.02
N VAL A 243 -10.19 -1.75 -12.05
CA VAL A 243 -9.59 -2.52 -10.96
C VAL A 243 -8.10 -2.75 -11.26
N PHE A 244 -7.21 -1.97 -10.66
CA PHE A 244 -5.76 -2.05 -10.87
C PHE A 244 -5.03 -2.73 -9.72
N HIS A 245 -5.58 -2.55 -8.52
CA HIS A 245 -4.94 -2.85 -7.26
C HIS A 245 -6.03 -3.17 -6.23
N ILE A 246 -5.99 -4.39 -5.70
CA ILE A 246 -6.97 -4.95 -4.78
C ILE A 246 -6.31 -5.10 -3.41
N HIS A 247 -6.93 -4.58 -2.36
CA HIS A 247 -6.46 -4.71 -0.98
C HIS A 247 -7.08 -5.93 -0.31
N ALA A 248 -6.24 -6.78 0.31
CA ALA A 248 -6.67 -7.92 1.11
C ALA A 248 -7.20 -7.44 2.47
N VAL A 249 -8.47 -7.05 2.48
CA VAL A 249 -9.08 -6.39 3.64
C VAL A 249 -9.41 -7.36 4.78
N HIS A 250 -9.53 -6.80 5.98
CA HIS A 250 -9.95 -7.51 7.18
C HIS A 250 -11.49 -7.56 7.20
N THR A 251 -12.07 -8.70 6.85
CA THR A 251 -13.53 -8.91 6.80
C THR A 251 -13.86 -10.38 7.10
N ASP A 252 -15.14 -10.70 7.25
CA ASP A 252 -15.68 -12.07 7.26
C ASP A 252 -16.27 -12.47 5.90
N THR A 253 -16.33 -11.54 4.94
CA THR A 253 -16.82 -11.78 3.58
C THR A 253 -15.72 -12.37 2.70
N TYR A 254 -16.07 -13.35 1.86
CA TYR A 254 -15.14 -13.96 0.91
C TYR A 254 -14.73 -12.97 -0.19
N PHE A 255 -13.46 -12.77 -0.54
CA PHE A 255 -12.22 -13.31 0.03
C PHE A 255 -11.68 -12.43 1.17
N SER A 256 -11.41 -13.06 2.32
CA SER A 256 -10.81 -12.44 3.51
C SER A 256 -9.44 -13.04 3.81
N LYS A 257 -8.46 -12.18 4.11
CA LYS A 257 -7.15 -12.66 4.55
C LYS A 257 -7.16 -13.33 5.93
N PHE A 258 -8.13 -13.02 6.79
CA PHE A 258 -8.25 -13.64 8.12
C PHE A 258 -8.78 -15.06 7.98
N GLU A 259 -9.85 -15.22 7.22
CA GLU A 259 -10.45 -16.52 6.94
C GLU A 259 -9.48 -17.42 6.17
N TYR A 260 -8.75 -16.88 5.18
CA TYR A 260 -7.68 -17.62 4.49
C TYR A 260 -6.64 -18.17 5.46
N ARG A 261 -6.14 -17.35 6.39
CA ARG A 261 -5.14 -17.78 7.40
C ARG A 261 -5.69 -18.77 8.42
N ASN A 262 -6.99 -18.72 8.69
CA ASN A 262 -7.67 -19.66 9.56
C ASN A 262 -7.96 -21.01 8.88
N GLY A 263 -7.55 -21.19 7.62
CA GLY A 263 -7.79 -22.41 6.85
C GLY A 263 -9.24 -22.55 6.37
N ALA A 264 -10.05 -21.48 6.43
CA ALA A 264 -11.46 -21.54 6.05
C ALA A 264 -11.66 -21.90 4.57
N TYR A 265 -10.60 -21.78 3.76
CA TYR A 265 -10.62 -22.01 2.32
C TYR A 265 -9.81 -23.25 1.88
N ASP A 266 -9.29 -24.05 2.81
CA ASP A 266 -8.38 -25.19 2.51
C ASP A 266 -9.04 -26.29 1.64
N ASP A 267 -10.36 -26.45 1.75
CA ASP A 267 -11.13 -27.45 0.99
C ASP A 267 -11.61 -26.95 -0.38
N VAL A 268 -11.30 -25.70 -0.76
CA VAL A 268 -11.73 -25.13 -2.04
C VAL A 268 -10.85 -25.65 -3.18
N ASP A 269 -11.47 -26.17 -4.24
CA ASP A 269 -10.75 -26.50 -5.47
C ASP A 269 -10.33 -25.21 -6.19
N ILE A 270 -9.05 -24.84 -6.03
CA ILE A 270 -8.47 -23.65 -6.63
C ILE A 270 -8.55 -23.66 -8.16
N ASN A 271 -8.70 -24.81 -8.82
CA ASN A 271 -8.83 -24.89 -10.27
C ASN A 271 -10.24 -24.57 -10.77
N ALA A 272 -11.23 -24.58 -9.87
CA ALA A 272 -12.61 -24.23 -10.18
C ALA A 272 -12.90 -22.73 -10.02
N LEU A 273 -11.96 -21.95 -9.47
CA LEU A 273 -12.11 -20.51 -9.27
C LEU A 273 -12.10 -19.75 -10.60
N ASP A 274 -13.09 -18.89 -10.81
CA ASP A 274 -13.15 -17.95 -11.94
C ASP A 274 -12.34 -16.70 -11.62
N ILE A 275 -11.07 -16.70 -12.05
CA ILE A 275 -10.13 -15.60 -11.83
C ILE A 275 -10.48 -14.29 -12.57
N SER A 276 -11.61 -14.24 -13.28
CA SER A 276 -12.17 -12.97 -13.79
C SER A 276 -12.93 -12.17 -12.72
N TYR A 277 -13.21 -12.78 -11.55
CA TYR A 277 -13.84 -12.15 -10.39
C TYR A 277 -12.79 -11.76 -9.34
N ILE A 278 -13.00 -10.62 -8.66
CA ILE A 278 -12.02 -10.02 -7.75
C ILE A 278 -11.68 -10.95 -6.57
N ASP A 279 -12.69 -11.42 -5.84
CA ASP A 279 -12.56 -12.31 -4.69
C ASP A 279 -11.86 -13.64 -5.04
N GLN A 280 -12.29 -14.27 -6.14
CA GLN A 280 -11.75 -15.54 -6.63
C GLN A 280 -10.34 -15.40 -7.21
N TYR A 281 -10.03 -14.27 -7.85
CA TYR A 281 -8.67 -13.93 -8.29
C TYR A 281 -7.71 -13.83 -7.10
N CYS A 282 -8.12 -13.12 -6.03
CA CYS A 282 -7.33 -13.00 -4.80
C CYS A 282 -7.09 -14.36 -4.16
N HIS A 283 -8.14 -15.16 -4.03
CA HIS A 283 -8.03 -16.50 -3.46
C HIS A 283 -7.11 -17.40 -4.30
N TRP A 284 -7.32 -17.44 -5.62
CA TRP A 284 -6.51 -18.25 -6.52
C TRP A 284 -5.03 -17.89 -6.41
N LEU A 285 -4.67 -16.60 -6.39
CA LEU A 285 -3.28 -16.16 -6.23
C LEU A 285 -2.71 -16.48 -4.84
N ALA A 286 -3.51 -16.31 -3.78
CA ALA A 286 -3.08 -16.64 -2.43
C ALA A 286 -2.70 -18.13 -2.31
N ALA A 287 -3.53 -19.01 -2.86
CA ALA A 287 -3.39 -20.46 -2.74
C ALA A 287 -2.50 -21.12 -3.81
N THR A 288 -2.31 -20.51 -4.98
CA THR A 288 -1.53 -21.12 -6.07
C THR A 288 -0.03 -21.09 -5.77
N PRO A 289 0.72 -22.20 -5.92
CA PRO A 289 2.16 -22.21 -5.73
C PRO A 289 2.91 -21.22 -6.65
N LEU A 290 3.94 -20.56 -6.14
CA LEU A 290 4.71 -19.56 -6.90
C LEU A 290 5.27 -20.11 -8.24
N GLU A 291 5.78 -21.34 -8.26
CA GLU A 291 6.32 -21.95 -9.49
C GLU A 291 5.27 -22.12 -10.58
N ASP A 292 4.02 -22.36 -10.19
CA ASP A 292 2.90 -22.43 -11.14
C ASP A 292 2.57 -21.05 -11.69
N ILE A 293 2.66 -20.00 -10.86
CA ILE A 293 2.51 -18.60 -11.29
C ILE A 293 3.60 -18.22 -12.30
N LYS A 294 4.88 -18.45 -11.96
CA LYS A 294 6.03 -18.17 -12.84
C LYS A 294 5.89 -18.88 -14.18
N ARG A 295 5.54 -20.17 -14.17
CA ARG A 295 5.34 -20.98 -15.38
C ARG A 295 4.20 -20.45 -16.25
N ARG A 296 3.05 -20.08 -15.66
CA ARG A 296 1.89 -19.53 -16.40
C ARG A 296 2.19 -18.15 -17.01
N ALA A 297 2.97 -17.33 -16.31
CA ALA A 297 3.34 -15.98 -16.76
C ALA A 297 4.57 -15.93 -17.68
N ALA A 298 5.22 -17.08 -17.94
CA ALA A 298 6.52 -17.15 -18.62
C ALA A 298 7.57 -16.21 -17.99
N TYR A 299 7.55 -16.13 -16.66
CA TYR A 299 8.49 -15.30 -15.91
C TYR A 299 9.91 -15.88 -16.01
N PRO A 300 10.96 -15.05 -16.21
CA PRO A 300 12.34 -15.49 -16.28
C PRO A 300 12.77 -16.28 -15.03
N GLN A 301 13.55 -17.33 -15.25
CA GLN A 301 14.18 -18.13 -14.19
C GLN A 301 15.58 -17.63 -13.89
#